data_AF-X0SZD7-F1
#
_entry.id   AF-X0SZD7-F1
#
_cell.length_a   1.000
_cell.length_b   1.000
_cell.length_c   1.000
_cell.angle_alpha   90.00
_cell.angle_beta   90.00
_cell.angle_gamma   90.00
#
_symmetry.space_group_name_H-M   'P 1'
#
loop_
_entity.id
_entity.type
_entity.pdbx_description
1 polymer ?
#
loop_
_entity_poly.entity_id
_entity_poly.type
_entity_poly.pdbx_seq_one_letter_code
_entity_poly.pdbx_strand_id
1 'polypeptide(L)'
;AITMLFYTKKNYKIFSLWLKTPSIPNKTYVGRNPKWYNNLNIDTKYKNLVRSIHAENWHNVIFYLKYYPADETYEVIRSYFQSVYNYKLKQKNLADIPYNDKQHIVFTLIFYLLIDENEIQKKAIFRSYDHDIYEVGIKESCLPVQPVYKTLPEKLKYPIKNSIGCFPLARYNLKNITLKELYWYHWEYCCYNCPLWRERFDKYKITIDHDNKAIRFEDDDEYEEFSEQYYYENDEQSKKVQEKNIGDIPKISLQTWIESIN
;
A
#
# COMPACT_ATOMS: atom_id res chain seq x y z
N ALA A 1 22.16 8.54 -18.45
CA ALA A 1 20.70 8.45 -18.62
C ALA A 1 20.29 7.00 -18.75
N ILE A 2 19.67 6.41 -17.72
CA ILE A 2 18.85 5.21 -17.88
C ILE A 2 17.54 5.53 -17.19
N THR A 3 16.52 5.83 -17.99
CA THR A 3 15.16 6.03 -17.50
C THR A 3 14.26 5.07 -18.25
N MET A 4 13.99 3.92 -17.64
CA MET A 4 12.87 3.08 -18.03
C MET A 4 11.75 3.31 -17.03
N LEU A 5 10.78 4.16 -17.38
CA LEU A 5 9.51 4.19 -16.68
C LEU A 5 8.53 3.33 -17.47
N PHE A 6 8.05 2.24 -16.88
CA PHE A 6 6.95 1.49 -17.44
C PHE A 6 5.66 2.25 -17.16
N TYR A 7 5.09 2.87 -18.19
CA TYR A 7 3.77 3.46 -18.13
C TYR A 7 2.73 2.36 -18.35
N THR A 8 2.12 1.95 -17.26
CA THR A 8 0.90 1.15 -17.25
C THR A 8 -0.29 2.06 -17.03
N LYS A 9 -1.34 1.92 -17.83
CA LYS A 9 -2.63 2.55 -17.53
C LYS A 9 -3.04 2.11 -16.12
N LYS A 10 -3.30 3.07 -15.24
CA LYS A 10 -3.77 2.78 -13.88
C LYS A 10 -5.09 2.02 -14.01
N ASN A 11 -5.12 0.79 -13.51
CA ASN A 11 -6.30 -0.07 -13.55
C ASN A 11 -6.52 -0.64 -12.16
N TYR A 12 -7.53 -0.13 -11.48
CA TYR A 12 -7.90 -0.55 -10.14
C TYR A 12 -9.02 -1.59 -10.13
N LYS A 13 -9.50 -2.02 -11.31
CA LYS A 13 -10.66 -2.90 -11.46
C LYS A 13 -10.52 -4.20 -10.68
N ILE A 14 -9.34 -4.81 -10.68
CA ILE A 14 -9.07 -6.05 -9.92
C ILE A 14 -9.30 -5.81 -8.42
N PHE A 15 -8.68 -4.77 -7.86
CA PHE A 15 -8.86 -4.40 -6.46
C PHE A 15 -10.31 -4.02 -6.14
N SER A 16 -10.93 -3.17 -6.97
CA SER A 16 -12.33 -2.76 -6.80
C SER A 16 -13.30 -3.94 -6.83
N LEU A 17 -13.07 -4.93 -7.69
CA LEU A 17 -13.89 -6.13 -7.76
C LEU A 17 -13.64 -7.01 -6.54
N TRP A 18 -12.39 -7.29 -6.19
CA TRP A 18 -12.02 -8.15 -5.06
C TRP A 18 -12.62 -7.67 -3.73
N LEU A 19 -12.71 -6.35 -3.54
CA LEU A 19 -13.25 -5.73 -2.33
C LEU A 19 -14.78 -5.83 -2.18
N LYS A 20 -15.54 -6.17 -3.23
CA LYS A 20 -17.01 -6.27 -3.13
C LYS A 20 -17.50 -7.45 -2.27
N THR A 21 -16.64 -8.43 -2.01
CA THR A 21 -16.86 -9.59 -1.11
C THR A 21 -18.32 -10.08 -1.04
N PRO A 22 -18.90 -10.56 -2.14
CA PRO A 22 -20.29 -11.01 -2.17
C PRO A 22 -20.52 -12.15 -1.18
N SER A 23 -21.62 -12.07 -0.43
CA SER A 23 -21.99 -13.06 0.61
C SER A 23 -22.68 -14.30 0.06
N ILE A 24 -23.31 -14.19 -1.11
CA ILE A 24 -24.01 -15.29 -1.79
C ILE A 24 -23.80 -15.20 -3.31
N PRO A 25 -23.83 -16.33 -4.05
CA PRO A 25 -23.78 -16.30 -5.51
C PRO A 25 -25.10 -15.72 -6.05
N ASN A 26 -25.02 -14.94 -7.13
CA ASN A 26 -26.20 -14.35 -7.79
C ASN A 26 -26.79 -15.26 -8.88
N LYS A 27 -26.07 -16.34 -9.26
CA LYS A 27 -26.50 -17.29 -10.28
C LYS A 27 -26.01 -18.69 -9.94
N THR A 28 -26.89 -19.67 -9.98
CA THR A 28 -26.50 -21.08 -9.86
C THR A 28 -26.63 -21.76 -11.21
N TYR A 29 -25.58 -22.45 -11.64
CA TYR A 29 -25.52 -23.05 -12.96
C TYR A 29 -26.05 -24.48 -12.93
N VAL A 30 -27.37 -24.62 -13.05
CA VAL A 30 -28.09 -25.90 -13.09
C VAL A 30 -28.15 -26.49 -14.52
N GLY A 31 -28.63 -27.72 -14.64
CA GLY A 31 -28.85 -28.41 -15.92
C GLY A 31 -27.64 -29.17 -16.46
N ARG A 32 -27.73 -29.56 -17.75
CA ARG A 32 -26.71 -30.37 -18.44
C ARG A 32 -25.37 -29.62 -18.55
N ASN A 33 -24.28 -30.32 -18.29
CA ASN A 33 -22.94 -29.75 -18.44
C ASN A 33 -22.63 -29.45 -19.93
N PRO A 34 -21.97 -28.31 -20.22
CA PRO A 34 -21.44 -28.04 -21.55
C PRO A 34 -20.46 -29.13 -22.00
N LYS A 35 -20.35 -29.37 -23.31
CA LYS A 35 -19.42 -30.38 -23.86
C LYS A 35 -17.97 -30.13 -23.41
N TRP A 36 -17.54 -28.87 -23.42
CA TRP A 36 -16.19 -28.49 -22.99
C TRP A 36 -15.91 -28.83 -21.52
N TYR A 37 -16.92 -28.80 -20.66
CA TYR A 37 -16.75 -29.09 -19.23
C TYR A 37 -16.42 -30.56 -18.99
N ASN A 38 -17.06 -31.45 -19.75
CA ASN A 38 -16.89 -32.90 -19.59
C ASN A 38 -15.44 -33.34 -19.90
N ASN A 39 -14.69 -32.54 -20.65
CA ASN A 39 -13.29 -32.81 -21.00
C ASN A 39 -12.29 -32.36 -19.93
N LEU A 40 -12.71 -31.60 -18.91
CA LEU A 40 -11.80 -30.98 -17.94
C LEU A 40 -11.33 -31.90 -16.81
N ASN A 41 -12.02 -33.02 -16.58
CA ASN A 41 -11.74 -33.93 -15.45
C ASN A 41 -11.52 -33.22 -14.10
N ILE A 42 -12.33 -32.21 -13.79
CA ILE A 42 -12.27 -31.44 -12.54
C ILE A 42 -13.33 -31.91 -11.55
N ASP A 43 -13.04 -31.77 -10.25
CA ASP A 43 -14.00 -32.04 -9.19
C ASP A 43 -15.26 -31.18 -9.38
N THR A 44 -16.41 -31.85 -9.28
CA THR A 44 -17.74 -31.25 -9.38
C THR A 44 -17.98 -30.08 -8.43
N LYS A 45 -17.26 -29.99 -7.30
CA LYS A 45 -17.34 -28.84 -6.39
C LYS A 45 -16.94 -27.53 -7.08
N TYR A 46 -16.03 -27.57 -8.05
CA TYR A 46 -15.58 -26.39 -8.80
C TYR A 46 -16.44 -26.05 -10.01
N LYS A 47 -17.49 -26.84 -10.30
CA LYS A 47 -18.36 -26.66 -11.47
C LYS A 47 -18.89 -25.25 -11.60
N ASN A 48 -19.43 -24.69 -10.52
CA ASN A 48 -20.04 -23.37 -10.57
C ASN A 48 -18.99 -22.26 -10.72
N LEU A 49 -17.81 -22.39 -10.11
CA LEU A 49 -16.70 -21.46 -10.32
C LEU A 49 -16.31 -21.40 -11.80
N VAL A 50 -16.02 -22.56 -12.40
CA VAL A 50 -15.57 -22.62 -13.80
C VAL A 50 -16.65 -22.10 -14.76
N ARG A 51 -17.92 -22.43 -14.52
CA ARG A 51 -19.04 -21.86 -15.31
C ARG A 51 -19.21 -20.36 -15.11
N SER A 52 -18.94 -19.84 -13.91
CA SER A 52 -18.93 -18.40 -13.64
C SER A 52 -17.79 -17.68 -14.34
N ILE A 53 -16.60 -18.29 -14.41
CA ILE A 53 -15.46 -17.75 -15.18
C ILE A 53 -15.80 -17.71 -16.67
N HIS A 54 -16.31 -18.81 -17.22
CA HIS A 54 -16.71 -18.88 -18.63
C HIS A 54 -17.78 -17.86 -19.03
N ALA A 55 -18.64 -17.49 -18.08
CA ALA A 55 -19.69 -16.50 -18.28
C ALA A 55 -19.29 -15.08 -17.83
N GLU A 56 -18.03 -14.86 -17.45
CA GLU A 56 -17.50 -13.60 -16.91
C GLU A 56 -18.32 -13.01 -15.75
N ASN A 57 -18.94 -13.87 -14.94
CA ASN A 57 -19.74 -13.46 -13.79
C ASN A 57 -18.84 -13.22 -12.56
N TRP A 58 -18.23 -12.03 -12.51
CA TRP A 58 -17.27 -11.64 -11.47
C TRP A 58 -17.82 -11.75 -10.05
N HIS A 59 -19.11 -11.48 -9.85
CA HIS A 59 -19.77 -11.63 -8.54
C HIS A 59 -19.63 -13.05 -8.02
N ASN A 60 -19.99 -14.04 -8.84
CA ASN A 60 -19.84 -15.44 -8.45
C ASN A 60 -18.39 -15.89 -8.38
N VAL A 61 -17.54 -15.43 -9.31
CA VAL A 61 -16.11 -15.79 -9.28
C VAL A 61 -15.50 -15.40 -7.94
N ILE A 62 -15.69 -14.15 -7.51
CA ILE A 62 -15.16 -13.67 -6.22
C ILE A 62 -15.77 -14.43 -5.05
N PHE A 63 -17.09 -14.70 -5.08
CA PHE A 63 -17.75 -15.52 -4.06
C PHE A 63 -17.02 -16.86 -3.92
N TYR A 64 -16.94 -17.66 -5.00
CA TYR A 64 -16.35 -18.99 -4.93
C TYR A 64 -14.87 -18.98 -4.55
N LEU A 65 -14.08 -18.04 -5.09
CA LEU A 65 -12.65 -17.95 -4.76
C LEU A 65 -12.39 -17.71 -3.27
N LYS A 66 -13.27 -17.00 -2.57
CA LYS A 66 -13.11 -16.75 -1.12
C LYS A 66 -13.34 -17.99 -0.25
N TYR A 67 -14.10 -18.97 -0.74
CA TYR A 67 -14.43 -20.19 0.01
C TYR A 67 -13.60 -21.40 -0.40
N TYR A 68 -12.84 -21.33 -1.49
CA TYR A 68 -12.04 -22.44 -1.98
C TYR A 68 -10.56 -22.30 -1.67
N PRO A 69 -9.84 -23.43 -1.43
CA PRO A 69 -8.39 -23.42 -1.26
C PRO A 69 -7.70 -22.87 -2.51
N ALA A 70 -6.74 -21.96 -2.32
CA ALA A 70 -6.11 -21.25 -3.43
C ALA A 70 -5.32 -22.19 -4.36
N ASP A 71 -4.58 -23.15 -3.81
CA ASP A 71 -3.74 -24.08 -4.60
C ASP A 71 -4.59 -25.02 -5.46
N GLU A 72 -5.62 -25.65 -4.87
CA GLU A 72 -6.56 -26.50 -5.62
C GLU A 72 -7.25 -25.70 -6.72
N THR A 73 -7.67 -24.47 -6.38
CA THR A 73 -8.35 -23.60 -7.34
C THR A 73 -7.42 -23.20 -8.48
N TYR A 74 -6.16 -22.87 -8.20
CA TYR A 74 -5.16 -22.54 -9.22
C TYR A 74 -4.98 -23.65 -10.25
N GLU A 75 -4.89 -24.91 -9.82
CA GLU A 75 -4.77 -26.04 -10.74
C GLU A 75 -6.03 -26.26 -11.58
N VAL A 76 -7.22 -26.04 -11.00
CA VAL A 76 -8.50 -26.05 -11.74
C VAL A 76 -8.51 -24.95 -12.81
N ILE A 77 -8.10 -23.73 -12.46
CA ILE A 77 -8.03 -22.59 -13.38
C ILE A 77 -7.05 -22.89 -14.52
N ARG A 78 -5.86 -23.38 -14.18
CA ARG A 78 -4.84 -23.75 -15.16
C ARG A 78 -5.38 -24.79 -16.14
N SER A 79 -5.98 -25.87 -15.63
CA SER A 79 -6.57 -26.95 -16.43
C SER A 79 -7.68 -26.45 -17.35
N TYR A 80 -8.54 -25.55 -16.85
CA TYR A 80 -9.60 -24.90 -17.61
C TYR A 80 -9.04 -24.08 -18.78
N PHE A 81 -8.11 -23.15 -18.53
CA PHE A 81 -7.56 -22.30 -19.59
C PHE A 81 -6.68 -23.07 -20.59
N GLN A 82 -5.97 -24.11 -20.14
CA GLN A 82 -5.23 -25.01 -21.03
C GLN A 82 -6.18 -25.78 -21.97
N SER A 83 -7.32 -26.27 -21.47
CA SER A 83 -8.21 -27.13 -22.27
C SER A 83 -9.21 -26.34 -23.12
N VAL A 84 -9.73 -25.23 -22.61
CA VAL A 84 -10.80 -24.44 -23.26
C VAL A 84 -10.23 -23.34 -24.16
N TYR A 85 -9.14 -22.70 -23.75
CA TYR A 85 -8.50 -21.60 -24.50
C TYR A 85 -7.18 -22.02 -25.16
N ASN A 86 -6.74 -23.28 -24.97
CA ASN A 86 -5.50 -23.82 -25.53
C ASN A 86 -4.24 -23.03 -25.11
N TYR A 87 -4.24 -22.45 -23.90
CA TYR A 87 -3.09 -21.70 -23.38
C TYR A 87 -1.97 -22.61 -22.91
N LYS A 88 -0.71 -22.22 -23.16
CA LYS A 88 0.48 -22.93 -22.66
C LYS A 88 0.95 -22.35 -21.33
N LEU A 89 0.19 -22.64 -20.27
CA LEU A 89 0.48 -22.14 -18.92
C LEU A 89 1.56 -23.00 -18.22
N LYS A 90 2.59 -22.32 -17.69
CA LYS A 90 3.60 -22.95 -16.82
C LYS A 90 3.05 -23.12 -15.40
N GLN A 91 3.38 -24.24 -14.77
CA GLN A 91 3.10 -24.45 -13.36
C GLN A 91 4.02 -23.60 -12.50
N LYS A 92 3.47 -22.96 -11.48
CA LYS A 92 4.20 -22.22 -10.45
C LYS A 92 3.60 -22.55 -9.09
N ASN A 93 4.40 -22.44 -8.04
CA ASN A 93 3.90 -22.56 -6.68
C ASN A 93 3.39 -21.19 -6.20
N LEU A 94 2.17 -21.13 -5.67
CA LEU A 94 1.63 -19.89 -5.11
C LEU A 94 2.40 -19.45 -3.85
N ALA A 95 3.03 -20.39 -3.13
CA ALA A 95 3.85 -20.11 -1.97
C ALA A 95 5.06 -19.21 -2.29
N ASP A 96 5.62 -19.33 -3.49
CA ASP A 96 6.80 -18.56 -3.92
C ASP A 96 6.51 -17.06 -4.11
N ILE A 97 5.23 -16.67 -4.14
CA ILE A 97 4.82 -15.28 -4.35
C ILE A 97 4.73 -14.59 -2.97
N PRO A 98 5.47 -13.51 -2.69
CA PRO A 98 5.47 -12.82 -1.40
C PRO A 98 4.23 -11.91 -1.25
N TYR A 99 3.05 -12.52 -1.32
CA TYR A 99 1.75 -11.89 -1.14
C TYR A 99 0.82 -12.86 -0.42
N ASN A 100 0.20 -12.38 0.66
CA ASN A 100 -0.49 -13.24 1.62
C ASN A 100 -1.85 -13.75 1.11
N ASP A 101 -2.62 -12.92 0.41
CA ASP A 101 -3.94 -13.30 -0.11
C ASP A 101 -3.78 -14.08 -1.43
N LYS A 102 -3.60 -15.40 -1.30
CA LYS A 102 -3.39 -16.31 -2.44
C LYS A 102 -4.61 -16.41 -3.34
N GLN A 103 -5.81 -16.30 -2.78
CA GLN A 103 -7.06 -16.28 -3.55
C GLN A 103 -7.12 -15.06 -4.47
N HIS A 104 -6.67 -13.89 -3.99
CA HIS A 104 -6.58 -12.69 -4.82
C HIS A 104 -5.56 -12.82 -5.96
N ILE A 105 -4.46 -13.56 -5.77
CA ILE A 105 -3.54 -13.90 -6.88
C ILE A 105 -4.27 -14.73 -7.94
N VAL A 106 -5.02 -15.76 -7.53
CA VAL A 106 -5.79 -16.60 -8.45
C VAL A 106 -6.85 -15.78 -9.19
N PHE A 107 -7.55 -14.88 -8.49
CA PHE A 107 -8.49 -13.94 -9.09
C PHE A 107 -7.82 -13.06 -10.16
N THR A 108 -6.67 -12.50 -9.81
CA THR A 108 -5.85 -11.65 -10.70
C THR A 108 -5.45 -12.43 -11.95
N LEU A 109 -5.01 -13.69 -11.79
CA LEU A 109 -4.68 -14.56 -12.92
C LEU A 109 -5.89 -14.79 -13.84
N ILE A 110 -7.04 -15.15 -13.29
CA ILE A 110 -8.27 -15.35 -14.07
C ILE A 110 -8.61 -14.08 -14.86
N PHE A 111 -8.56 -12.93 -14.21
CA PHE A 111 -8.88 -11.65 -14.83
C PHE A 111 -7.94 -11.35 -16.01
N TYR A 112 -6.63 -11.52 -15.82
CA TYR A 112 -5.65 -11.28 -16.89
C TYR A 112 -5.67 -12.32 -18.01
N LEU A 113 -6.14 -13.54 -17.76
CA LEU A 113 -6.32 -14.55 -18.81
C LEU A 113 -7.59 -14.31 -19.66
N LEU A 114 -8.50 -13.44 -19.21
CA LEU A 114 -9.74 -13.12 -19.93
C LEU A 114 -9.72 -11.74 -20.60
N ILE A 115 -8.83 -10.84 -20.18
CA ILE A 115 -8.72 -9.51 -20.79
C ILE A 115 -7.91 -9.57 -22.09
N ASP A 116 -8.24 -8.69 -23.03
CA ASP A 116 -7.51 -8.52 -24.27
C ASP A 116 -6.04 -8.14 -24.00
N GLU A 117 -5.11 -8.73 -24.77
CA GLU A 117 -3.67 -8.51 -24.61
C GLU A 117 -3.29 -7.03 -24.77
N ASN A 118 -4.02 -6.26 -25.58
CA ASN A 118 -3.78 -4.83 -25.77
C ASN A 118 -4.03 -4.02 -24.49
N GLU A 119 -4.89 -4.49 -23.57
CA GLU A 119 -5.13 -3.84 -22.28
C GLU A 119 -4.05 -4.17 -21.22
N ILE A 120 -3.16 -5.13 -21.52
CA ILE A 120 -2.05 -5.54 -20.65
C ILE A 120 -0.75 -4.80 -21.01
N GLN A 121 -0.70 -4.13 -22.17
CA GLN A 121 0.53 -3.57 -22.73
C GLN A 121 1.18 -2.53 -21.80
N LYS A 122 2.46 -2.79 -21.48
CA LYS A 122 3.33 -1.85 -20.79
C LYS A 122 3.97 -0.94 -21.83
N LYS A 123 3.69 0.36 -21.79
CA LYS A 123 4.40 1.32 -22.64
C LYS A 123 5.67 1.77 -21.92
N ALA A 124 6.84 1.45 -22.47
CA ALA A 124 8.07 2.06 -21.99
C ALA A 124 8.06 3.54 -22.37
N ILE A 125 8.17 4.41 -21.37
CA ILE A 125 8.37 5.84 -21.57
C ILE A 125 9.81 6.16 -21.20
N PHE A 126 10.54 6.68 -22.18
CA PHE A 126 11.85 7.26 -21.97
C PHE A 126 11.65 8.73 -21.64
N ARG A 127 11.86 9.09 -20.37
CA ARG A 127 12.02 10.49 -19.97
C ARG A 127 13.50 10.76 -19.73
N SER A 128 14.12 11.56 -20.59
CA SER A 128 15.38 12.21 -20.25
C SER A 128 15.07 13.27 -19.19
N TYR A 129 15.77 13.21 -18.06
CA TYR A 129 15.71 14.26 -17.06
C TYR A 129 16.81 15.27 -17.36
N ASP A 130 16.45 16.55 -17.28
CA ASP A 130 17.42 17.63 -17.21
C ASP A 130 17.90 17.71 -15.76
N HIS A 131 19.17 17.39 -15.53
CA HIS A 131 19.73 17.27 -14.19
C HIS A 131 19.81 18.63 -13.49
N ASP A 132 20.00 19.70 -14.26
CA ASP A 132 20.30 21.05 -13.78
C ASP A 132 19.06 21.65 -13.09
N ILE A 133 17.87 21.41 -13.64
CA ILE A 133 16.59 21.89 -13.09
C ILE A 133 16.34 21.35 -11.67
N TYR A 134 16.72 20.10 -11.42
CA TYR A 134 16.51 19.48 -10.11
C TYR A 134 17.67 19.74 -9.15
N GLU A 135 18.89 19.92 -9.65
CA GLU A 135 20.04 20.21 -8.79
C GLU A 135 19.82 21.52 -8.01
N VAL A 136 19.27 22.55 -8.65
CA VAL A 136 18.90 23.80 -7.97
C VAL A 136 17.84 23.55 -6.90
N GLY A 137 16.75 22.86 -7.24
CA GLY A 137 15.66 22.59 -6.28
C GLY A 137 16.08 21.69 -5.11
N ILE A 138 17.01 20.75 -5.34
CA ILE A 138 17.61 19.91 -4.29
C ILE A 138 18.52 20.76 -3.41
N LYS A 139 19.41 21.56 -4.00
CA LYS A 139 20.30 22.47 -3.26
C LYS A 139 19.50 23.41 -2.35
N GLU A 140 18.47 24.08 -2.88
CA GLU A 140 17.58 24.94 -2.10
C GLU A 140 16.85 24.19 -0.98
N SER A 141 16.38 22.97 -1.26
CA SER A 141 15.69 22.15 -0.26
C SER A 141 16.63 21.74 0.89
N CYS A 142 17.91 21.51 0.59
CA CYS A 142 18.95 21.13 1.54
C CYS A 142 19.52 22.32 2.35
N LEU A 143 19.24 23.56 1.98
CA LEU A 143 19.71 24.72 2.76
C LEU A 143 19.12 24.69 4.18
N PRO A 144 19.96 24.84 5.22
CA PRO A 144 19.48 24.93 6.59
C PRO A 144 18.64 26.19 6.78
N VAL A 145 17.63 26.11 7.64
CA VAL A 145 16.80 27.25 8.02
C VAL A 145 17.33 27.80 9.34
N GLN A 146 17.51 29.11 9.41
CA GLN A 146 17.93 29.79 10.63
C GLN A 146 16.97 30.94 10.97
N PRO A 147 16.50 31.04 12.23
CA PRO A 147 16.73 30.10 13.34
C PRO A 147 16.03 28.74 13.15
N VAL A 148 16.56 27.69 13.80
CA VAL A 148 16.16 26.28 13.60
C VAL A 148 14.67 26.00 13.80
N TYR A 149 14.00 26.68 14.74
CA TYR A 149 12.56 26.55 14.97
C TYR A 149 11.69 26.98 13.76
N LYS A 150 12.25 27.72 12.79
CA LYS A 150 11.56 28.05 11.52
C LYS A 150 11.61 26.93 10.48
N THR A 151 12.32 25.84 10.75
CA THR A 151 12.47 24.73 9.80
C THR A 151 11.12 24.14 9.40
N LEU A 152 10.24 23.85 10.35
CA LEU A 152 8.91 23.31 10.06
C LEU A 152 8.04 24.24 9.21
N PRO A 153 7.83 25.53 9.57
CA PRO A 153 7.00 26.42 8.77
C PRO A 153 7.53 26.64 7.35
N GLU A 154 8.85 26.65 7.15
CA GLU A 154 9.47 26.87 5.83
C GLU A 154 9.54 25.60 4.96
N LYS A 155 9.82 24.43 5.56
CA LYS A 155 10.07 23.19 4.82
C LYS A 155 8.83 22.30 4.70
N LEU A 156 7.84 22.42 5.59
CA LEU A 156 6.61 21.63 5.56
C LEU A 156 5.61 22.20 4.54
N LYS A 157 5.80 21.83 3.26
CA LYS A 157 5.01 22.38 2.14
C LYS A 157 3.54 21.93 2.16
N TYR A 158 3.28 20.65 2.42
CA TYR A 158 1.96 20.04 2.25
C TYR A 158 1.48 19.31 3.51
N PRO A 159 0.17 19.34 3.81
CA PRO A 159 -0.41 18.49 4.85
C PRO A 159 -0.43 17.02 4.42
N ILE A 160 -0.55 16.13 5.40
CA ILE A 160 -0.85 14.72 5.14
C ILE A 160 -2.25 14.60 4.53
N LYS A 161 -2.38 13.87 3.42
CA LYS A 161 -3.66 13.67 2.75
C LYS A 161 -4.57 12.75 3.57
N ASN A 162 -5.76 13.22 3.96
CA ASN A 162 -6.73 12.46 4.76
C ASN A 162 -7.11 11.09 4.17
N SER A 163 -6.96 10.92 2.85
CA SER A 163 -7.25 9.68 2.16
C SER A 163 -6.38 8.50 2.62
N ILE A 164 -5.25 8.73 3.32
CA ILE A 164 -4.45 7.63 3.90
C ILE A 164 -5.17 6.92 5.07
N GLY A 165 -6.29 7.46 5.55
CA GLY A 165 -7.10 6.85 6.59
C GLY A 165 -7.79 5.53 6.19
N CYS A 166 -7.59 5.07 4.94
CA CYS A 166 -7.94 3.71 4.53
C CYS A 166 -6.96 2.63 5.04
N PHE A 167 -5.78 3.02 5.49
CA PHE A 167 -4.76 2.12 6.01
C PHE A 167 -4.86 1.97 7.54
N PRO A 168 -4.35 0.87 8.11
CA PRO A 168 -4.31 0.67 9.56
C PRO A 168 -3.23 1.55 10.21
N LEU A 169 -3.49 2.85 10.33
CA LEU A 169 -2.55 3.79 10.91
C LEU A 169 -2.42 3.58 12.44
N ALA A 170 -1.18 3.60 12.95
CA ALA A 170 -0.91 3.44 14.39
C ALA A 170 -1.66 4.48 15.26
N ARG A 171 -1.89 5.69 14.74
CA ARG A 171 -2.64 6.76 15.42
C ARG A 171 -4.07 6.37 15.82
N TYR A 172 -4.64 5.34 15.19
CA TYR A 172 -5.99 4.84 15.52
C TYR A 172 -6.04 3.91 16.73
N ASN A 173 -4.88 3.48 17.22
CA ASN A 173 -4.75 2.52 18.31
C ASN A 173 -4.09 3.14 19.55
N LEU A 174 -3.97 4.47 19.60
CA LEU A 174 -3.42 5.17 20.76
C LEU A 174 -4.35 4.98 21.96
N LYS A 175 -3.78 4.56 23.09
CA LYS A 175 -4.47 4.41 24.38
C LYS A 175 -3.80 5.33 25.38
N ASN A 176 -4.58 6.04 26.18
CA ASN A 176 -4.13 6.87 27.30
C ASN A 176 -3.19 8.03 26.93
N ILE A 177 -2.95 8.29 25.63
CA ILE A 177 -2.19 9.43 25.13
C ILE A 177 -2.75 9.85 23.78
N THR A 178 -2.79 11.15 23.54
CA THR A 178 -3.23 11.73 22.27
C THR A 178 -2.06 11.85 21.29
N LEU A 179 -2.37 11.93 19.99
CA LEU A 179 -1.33 12.19 18.99
C LEU A 179 -0.65 13.56 19.22
N LYS A 180 -1.42 14.53 19.74
CA LYS A 180 -0.93 15.87 20.04
C LYS A 180 0.15 15.84 21.11
N GLU A 181 -0.10 15.12 22.21
CA GLU A 181 0.87 14.92 23.29
C GLU A 181 2.13 14.17 22.81
N LEU A 182 1.97 13.14 21.97
CA LEU A 182 3.12 12.46 21.36
C LEU A 182 3.98 13.39 20.50
N TYR A 183 3.33 14.25 19.70
CA TYR A 183 4.01 15.17 18.81
C TYR A 183 4.69 16.33 19.53
N TRP A 184 4.13 16.77 20.66
CA TRP A 184 4.66 17.85 21.48
C TRP A 184 5.78 17.38 22.40
N TYR A 185 5.58 16.29 23.14
CA TYR A 185 6.43 15.94 24.28
C TYR A 185 7.25 14.66 24.10
N HIS A 186 6.95 13.86 23.08
CA HIS A 186 7.61 12.55 22.86
C HIS A 186 8.14 12.40 21.44
N TRP A 187 8.32 13.50 20.70
CA TRP A 187 8.66 13.45 19.29
C TRP A 187 10.04 12.83 19.06
N GLU A 188 11.01 13.07 19.96
CA GLU A 188 12.37 12.53 19.92
C GLU A 188 12.35 11.00 19.99
N TYR A 189 11.61 10.46 20.97
CA TYR A 189 11.39 9.03 21.11
C TYR A 189 10.71 8.43 19.88
N CYS A 190 9.68 9.10 19.37
CA CYS A 190 8.97 8.64 18.17
C CYS A 190 9.85 8.66 16.92
N CYS A 191 10.72 9.66 16.75
CA CYS A 191 11.53 9.83 15.55
C CYS A 191 12.83 9.02 15.60
N TYR A 192 13.32 8.59 16.76
CA TYR A 192 14.52 7.73 16.88
C TYR A 192 14.47 6.46 16.02
N ASN A 193 13.27 5.94 15.73
CA ASN A 193 13.11 4.77 14.84
C ASN A 193 13.31 5.08 13.35
N CYS A 194 13.38 6.36 12.97
CA CYS A 194 13.69 6.78 11.61
C CYS A 194 15.21 6.80 11.40
N PRO A 195 15.76 6.18 10.34
CA PRO A 195 17.20 6.10 10.12
C PRO A 195 17.93 7.44 10.21
N LEU A 196 17.38 8.49 9.59
CA LEU A 196 17.95 9.84 9.64
C LEU A 196 18.06 10.40 11.06
N TRP A 197 17.02 10.22 11.88
CA TRP A 197 16.99 10.76 13.24
C TRP A 197 17.84 9.91 14.17
N ARG A 198 17.82 8.58 14.00
CA ARG A 198 18.73 7.67 14.69
C ARG A 198 20.18 8.09 14.52
N GLU A 199 20.61 8.31 13.28
CA GLU A 199 21.97 8.78 12.97
C GLU A 199 22.32 10.13 13.60
N ARG A 200 21.33 10.98 13.89
CA ARG A 200 21.54 12.26 14.58
C ARG A 200 21.68 12.05 16.09
N PHE A 201 20.81 11.25 16.69
CA PHE A 201 20.84 10.96 18.12
C PHE A 201 22.07 10.12 18.51
N ASP A 202 22.44 9.12 17.71
CA ASP A 202 23.56 8.20 17.99
C ASP A 202 24.94 8.90 17.96
N LYS A 203 25.01 10.20 17.62
CA LYS A 203 26.22 11.03 17.78
C LYS A 203 26.47 11.45 19.23
N TYR A 204 25.43 11.41 20.04
CA TYR A 204 25.42 11.80 21.45
C TYR A 204 25.30 10.56 22.33
N LYS A 205 25.62 10.69 23.62
CA LYS A 205 25.48 9.60 24.57
C LYS A 205 24.07 9.58 25.13
N ILE A 206 23.19 8.93 24.39
CA ILE A 206 21.77 8.85 24.75
C ILE A 206 21.38 7.51 25.40
N THR A 207 20.35 7.56 26.24
CA THR A 207 19.62 6.39 26.73
C THR A 207 18.15 6.49 26.30
N ILE A 208 17.59 5.38 25.82
CA ILE A 208 16.18 5.31 25.41
C ILE A 208 15.34 4.84 26.60
N ASP A 209 14.47 5.71 27.08
CA ASP A 209 13.52 5.41 28.16
C ASP A 209 12.17 5.01 27.56
N HIS A 210 11.93 3.70 27.46
CA HIS A 210 10.69 3.16 26.89
C HIS A 210 9.46 3.37 27.77
N ASP A 211 9.65 3.45 29.09
CA ASP A 211 8.55 3.61 30.05
C ASP A 211 7.97 5.03 29.97
N ASN A 212 8.86 6.03 29.92
CA ASN A 212 8.48 7.44 29.79
C ASN A 212 8.40 7.93 28.34
N LYS A 213 8.78 7.09 27.36
CA LYS A 213 8.87 7.44 25.94
C LYS A 213 9.72 8.68 25.72
N ALA A 214 10.96 8.64 26.20
CA ALA A 214 11.90 9.76 26.15
C ALA A 214 13.27 9.30 25.64
N ILE A 215 14.00 10.24 25.04
CA ILE A 215 15.45 10.14 24.80
C ILE A 215 16.10 10.97 25.91
N ARG A 216 17.05 10.39 26.65
CA ARG A 216 17.78 11.06 27.71
C ARG A 216 19.24 11.21 27.31
N PHE A 217 19.73 12.44 27.28
CA PHE A 217 21.14 12.75 27.06
C PHE A 217 21.95 12.55 28.35
N GLU A 218 23.26 12.36 28.24
CA GLU A 218 24.14 12.15 29.40
C GLU A 218 24.18 13.41 30.29
N ASP A 219 24.22 14.59 29.67
CA ASP A 219 24.23 15.88 30.33
C ASP A 219 23.48 16.96 29.50
N ASP A 220 23.34 18.14 30.11
CA ASP A 220 22.65 19.28 29.52
C ASP A 220 23.44 19.88 28.34
N ASP A 221 24.78 19.76 28.35
CA ASP A 221 25.65 20.29 27.28
C ASP A 221 25.39 19.53 25.96
N GLU A 222 25.30 18.20 26.00
CA GLU A 222 24.95 17.39 24.82
C GLU A 222 23.52 17.67 24.33
N TYR A 223 22.58 17.90 25.25
CA TYR A 223 21.20 18.24 24.88
C TYR A 223 21.11 19.63 24.24
N GLU A 224 21.86 20.61 24.74
CA GLU A 224 21.92 21.96 24.17
C GLU A 224 22.52 21.91 22.75
N GLU A 225 23.63 21.21 22.55
CA GLU A 225 24.25 21.03 21.22
C GLU A 225 23.28 20.36 20.22
N PHE A 226 22.56 19.32 20.66
CA PHE A 226 21.52 18.69 19.83
C PHE A 226 20.40 19.68 19.51
N SER A 227 19.95 20.43 20.52
CA SER A 227 18.80 21.32 20.41
C SER A 227 19.06 22.50 19.48
N GLU A 228 20.25 23.08 19.53
CA GLU A 228 20.69 24.16 18.63
C GLU A 228 20.60 23.76 17.15
N GLN A 229 20.75 22.47 16.83
CA GLN A 229 20.74 21.98 15.46
C GLN A 229 19.37 21.46 15.02
N TYR A 230 18.59 20.87 15.93
CA TYR A 230 17.44 20.03 15.55
C TYR A 230 16.14 20.30 16.34
N TYR A 231 16.14 21.17 17.35
CA TYR A 231 14.93 21.44 18.12
C TYR A 231 13.99 22.36 17.35
N TYR A 232 12.94 21.78 16.77
CA TYR A 232 11.99 22.51 15.92
C TYR A 232 10.78 23.08 16.67
N GLU A 233 10.76 23.02 18.00
CA GLU A 233 9.73 23.59 18.89
C GLU A 233 8.28 23.18 18.50
N ASN A 234 8.04 21.87 18.39
CA ASN A 234 6.79 21.31 17.86
C ASN A 234 5.50 21.84 18.53
N ASP A 235 5.55 22.12 19.82
CA ASP A 235 4.46 22.62 20.66
C ASP A 235 4.19 24.13 20.50
N GLU A 236 5.24 24.92 20.30
CA GLU A 236 5.16 26.37 20.04
C GLU A 236 4.84 26.70 18.57
N GLN A 237 4.89 25.72 17.66
CA GLN A 237 4.49 25.91 16.27
C GLN A 237 3.04 26.39 16.14
N SER A 238 2.77 27.25 15.16
CA SER A 238 1.40 27.68 14.86
C SER A 238 0.46 26.50 14.57
N LYS A 239 -0.83 26.64 14.90
CA LYS A 239 -1.86 25.63 14.62
C LYS A 239 -1.83 25.14 13.17
N LYS A 240 -1.60 26.02 12.20
CA LYS A 240 -1.50 25.68 10.77
C LYS A 240 -0.35 24.70 10.47
N VAL A 241 0.80 24.87 11.13
CA VAL A 241 1.96 23.98 10.98
C VAL A 241 1.67 22.63 11.67
N GLN A 242 1.13 22.67 12.88
CA GLN A 242 0.75 21.46 13.61
C GLN A 242 -0.28 20.63 12.81
N GLU A 243 -1.31 21.26 12.24
CA GLU A 243 -2.32 20.58 11.43
C GLU A 243 -1.76 19.93 10.16
N LYS A 244 -0.67 20.45 9.57
CA LYS A 244 -0.02 19.80 8.44
C LYS A 244 0.65 18.48 8.83
N ASN A 245 1.20 18.37 10.04
CA ASN A 245 1.88 17.18 10.55
C ASN A 245 0.93 16.17 11.20
N ILE A 246 0.03 16.64 12.06
CA ILE A 246 -0.80 15.80 12.94
C ILE A 246 -2.30 16.05 12.80
N GLY A 247 -2.72 16.74 11.73
CA GLY A 247 -4.11 16.99 11.42
C GLY A 247 -4.98 15.74 11.44
N ASP A 248 -6.29 15.94 11.58
CA ASP A 248 -7.25 14.83 11.65
C ASP A 248 -7.26 14.02 10.35
N ILE A 249 -7.26 12.69 10.50
CA ILE A 249 -7.30 11.74 9.38
C ILE A 249 -8.42 10.75 9.69
N PRO A 250 -9.64 10.99 9.19
CA PRO A 250 -10.77 10.12 9.46
C PRO A 250 -10.53 8.73 8.88
N LYS A 251 -11.02 7.69 9.59
CA LYS A 251 -11.06 6.34 9.04
C LYS A 251 -12.00 6.33 7.85
N ILE A 252 -11.49 5.89 6.70
CA ILE A 252 -12.30 5.69 5.50
C ILE A 252 -12.13 4.25 5.01
N SER A 253 -13.08 3.75 4.22
CA SER A 253 -12.93 2.43 3.63
C SER A 253 -11.91 2.44 2.48
N LEU A 254 -11.26 1.31 2.21
CA LEU A 254 -10.41 1.17 1.03
C LEU A 254 -11.19 1.38 -0.28
N GLN A 255 -12.48 1.03 -0.29
CA GLN A 255 -13.37 1.27 -1.42
C GLN A 255 -13.54 2.78 -1.70
N THR A 256 -13.82 3.57 -0.67
CA THR A 256 -13.91 5.04 -0.75
C THR A 256 -12.59 5.65 -1.25
N TRP A 257 -11.45 5.12 -0.78
CA TRP A 257 -10.15 5.58 -1.26
C TRP A 257 -9.95 5.29 -2.76
N ILE A 258 -10.26 4.07 -3.22
CA ILE A 258 -10.14 3.70 -4.63
C ILE A 258 -11.03 4.59 -5.51
N GLU A 259 -12.26 4.85 -5.08
CA GLU A 259 -13.18 5.77 -5.77
C GLU A 259 -12.63 7.20 -5.88
N SER A 260 -11.82 7.65 -4.92
CA SER A 260 -11.20 8.98 -4.93
C SER A 260 -9.99 9.13 -5.86
N ILE A 261 -9.44 8.01 -6.36
CA ILE A 261 -8.24 8.00 -7.23
C ILE A 261 -8.49 7.40 -8.62
N ASN A 262 -9.69 6.86 -8.84
CA ASN A 262 -10.24 6.47 -10.13
C ASN A 262 -10.61 7.71 -10.94
#